data_AF-A0A5C8GHH9-F1
#
_entry.id   AF-A0A5C8GHH9-F1
#
_cell.length_a   1.000
_cell.length_b   1.000
_cell.length_c   1.000
_cell.angle_alpha   90.00
_cell.angle_beta   90.00
_cell.angle_gamma   90.00
#
_symmetry.space_group_name_H-M   'P 1'
#
loop_
_entity.id
_entity.type
_entity.pdbx_description
1 polymer ?
#
loop_
_entity_poly.entity_id
_entity_poly.type
_entity_poly.pdbx_seq_one_letter_code
_entity_poly.pdbx_strand_id
1 'polypeptide(L)'
;MSEDWGNSYYNDITLVSETSSSRVYSAGTIGFKVVGATDYTVSIESVANNSASSLTLGASDFSYNQSSKDLRLSSSGLSKFQTAKDKFTETQKYAYRITFKIATSSESKNVDVNINLIKAKVVTKTEIETIMKTVKRKSSIVISGTPSVGEIIIADTKIQDSTKFSFASASFSPSSPNFFATGTTTITTSSSSATIATSKAAETLADAINDNAEFGKYFSNFLGVESSTTPSVSGKACTFTLKFKTLKSGYALSSEVAHLTTTGLTIKLTLDSKASWQ
;
A
#
# COMPACT_ATOMS: atom_id res chain seq x y z
N MET A 1 3.91 17.31 38.43
CA MET A 1 2.99 16.83 37.37
C MET A 1 3.79 15.87 36.50
N SER A 2 3.33 14.64 36.26
CA SER A 2 3.99 13.70 35.35
C SER A 2 3.35 13.84 33.97
N GLU A 3 4.10 14.31 32.99
CA GLU A 3 3.60 14.45 31.63
C GLU A 3 4.18 13.34 30.75
N ASP A 4 3.30 12.49 30.24
CA ASP A 4 3.61 11.52 29.20
C ASP A 4 3.58 12.23 27.84
N TRP A 5 4.77 12.61 27.35
CA TRP A 5 4.98 13.14 26.00
C TRP A 5 5.12 11.96 25.04
N GLY A 6 4.01 11.29 24.73
CA GLY A 6 3.98 10.07 23.92
C GLY A 6 4.36 10.31 22.44
N ASN A 7 5.24 9.47 21.91
CA ASN A 7 5.75 9.53 20.54
C ASN A 7 4.82 8.79 19.55
N SER A 8 4.80 9.23 18.29
CA SER A 8 4.23 8.45 17.18
C SER A 8 5.07 7.17 16.96
N TYR A 9 4.41 6.05 16.66
CA TYR A 9 5.07 4.78 16.34
C TYR A 9 5.69 4.77 14.92
N TYR A 10 5.51 5.82 14.12
CA TYR A 10 5.93 5.90 12.71
C TYR A 10 6.87 7.08 12.44
N ASN A 11 8.15 6.91 12.76
CA ASN A 11 9.17 7.96 12.59
C ASN A 11 9.98 7.82 11.29
N ASP A 12 9.50 7.04 10.34
CA ASP A 12 10.17 6.88 9.05
C ASP A 12 9.65 7.91 8.05
N ILE A 13 10.58 8.57 7.36
CA ILE A 13 10.31 9.46 6.23
C ILE A 13 10.78 8.78 4.95
N THR A 14 9.83 8.34 4.12
CA THR A 14 10.12 7.70 2.84
C THR A 14 10.36 8.76 1.76
N LEU A 15 11.51 8.71 1.10
CA LEU A 15 11.99 9.66 0.10
C LEU A 15 11.96 9.05 -1.29
N VAL A 16 11.10 9.56 -2.16
CA VAL A 16 10.97 9.08 -3.54
C VAL A 16 11.79 9.97 -4.47
N SER A 17 12.52 9.38 -5.40
CA SER A 17 13.17 10.09 -6.51
C SER A 17 12.89 9.33 -7.80
N GLU A 18 11.97 9.84 -8.63
CA GLU A 18 11.74 9.30 -9.98
C GLU A 18 12.54 10.09 -11.03
N THR A 19 13.28 9.38 -11.88
CA THR A 19 14.11 9.97 -12.94
C THR A 19 13.30 10.66 -14.03
N SER A 20 12.05 10.22 -14.26
CA SER A 20 11.20 10.67 -15.37
C SER A 20 10.31 11.88 -15.06
N SER A 21 10.15 12.25 -13.78
CA SER A 21 9.23 13.32 -13.37
C SER A 21 9.87 14.41 -12.51
N SER A 22 11.14 14.27 -12.11
CA SER A 22 11.82 15.16 -11.14
C SER A 22 11.04 15.35 -9.84
N ARG A 23 10.14 14.41 -9.49
CA ARG A 23 9.31 14.50 -8.29
C ARG A 23 10.08 13.90 -7.13
N VAL A 24 10.56 14.77 -6.26
CA VAL A 24 11.06 14.37 -4.94
C VAL A 24 9.95 14.63 -3.93
N TYR A 25 9.53 13.58 -3.23
CA TYR A 25 8.50 13.67 -2.21
C TYR A 25 8.94 12.87 -0.98
N SER A 26 8.59 13.41 0.19
CA SER A 26 8.86 12.80 1.48
C SER A 26 7.58 12.70 2.30
N ALA A 27 7.31 11.53 2.89
CA ALA A 27 6.16 11.30 3.76
C ALA A 27 6.60 10.73 5.11
N GLY A 28 6.21 11.40 6.20
CA GLY A 28 6.29 10.90 7.57
C GLY A 28 5.31 11.66 8.47
N THR A 29 4.86 11.03 9.56
CA THR A 29 3.88 11.62 10.48
C THR A 29 4.40 11.56 11.91
N ILE A 30 4.62 12.73 12.51
CA ILE A 30 5.07 12.87 13.89
C ILE A 30 4.05 13.71 14.62
N GLY A 31 3.38 13.13 15.61
CA GLY A 31 2.40 13.83 16.42
C GLY A 31 2.88 13.98 17.85
N PHE A 32 2.62 15.14 18.45
CA PHE A 32 2.78 15.37 19.88
C PHE A 32 1.41 15.48 20.55
N LYS A 33 1.27 14.92 21.75
CA LYS A 33 0.12 15.14 22.62
C LYS A 33 0.58 16.00 23.79
N VAL A 34 0.11 17.25 23.84
CA VAL A 34 0.36 18.18 24.95
C VAL A 34 -0.85 18.14 25.88
N VAL A 35 -0.63 17.88 27.16
CA VAL A 35 -1.68 17.79 28.18
C VAL A 35 -1.58 19.02 29.08
N GLY A 36 -2.70 19.68 29.38
CA GLY A 36 -2.73 20.85 30.28
C GLY A 36 -2.61 22.21 29.59
N ALA A 37 -2.40 22.25 28.27
CA ALA A 37 -2.44 23.48 27.47
C ALA A 37 -3.26 23.26 26.20
N THR A 38 -4.15 24.21 25.88
CA THR A 38 -4.94 24.20 24.63
C THR A 38 -4.20 24.87 23.48
N ASP A 39 -3.35 25.86 23.79
CA ASP A 39 -2.55 26.61 22.82
C ASP A 39 -1.06 26.33 23.04
N TYR A 40 -0.41 25.80 22.01
CA TYR A 40 1.03 25.55 21.97
C TYR A 40 1.55 25.65 20.54
N THR A 41 2.84 25.88 20.38
CA THR A 41 3.54 25.84 19.10
C THR A 41 4.59 24.75 19.10
N VAL A 42 4.84 24.15 17.95
CA VAL A 42 5.93 23.19 17.73
C VAL A 42 6.87 23.70 16.65
N SER A 43 8.15 23.85 16.99
CA SER A 43 9.23 24.20 16.05
C SER A 43 10.33 23.15 16.04
N ILE A 44 11.16 23.16 14.99
CA ILE A 44 12.37 22.33 14.91
C ILE A 44 13.56 23.20 15.30
N GLU A 45 14.25 22.85 16.38
CA GLU A 45 15.43 23.61 16.85
C GLU A 45 16.72 23.10 16.20
N SER A 46 16.88 21.78 16.12
CA SER A 46 18.12 21.20 15.58
C SER A 46 17.89 19.82 14.98
N VAL A 47 18.82 19.43 14.11
CA VAL A 47 18.88 18.11 13.51
C VAL A 47 20.29 17.57 13.67
N ALA A 48 20.41 16.37 14.23
CA ALA A 48 21.66 15.65 14.32
C ALA A 48 21.60 14.42 13.41
N ASN A 49 22.64 14.21 12.61
CA ASN A 49 22.82 12.98 11.87
C ASN A 49 23.34 11.91 12.84
N ASN A 50 22.50 10.92 13.14
CA ASN A 50 22.83 9.84 14.06
C ASN A 50 23.27 8.58 13.32
N SER A 51 23.46 8.68 12.00
CA SER A 51 23.95 7.62 11.15
C SER A 51 25.27 8.05 10.51
N ALA A 52 26.03 7.11 9.97
CA ALA A 52 27.15 7.42 9.08
C ALA A 52 26.68 7.92 7.69
N SER A 53 25.46 8.50 7.59
CA SER A 53 24.94 9.08 6.35
C SER A 53 25.83 10.25 5.91
N SER A 54 26.11 10.33 4.62
CA SER A 54 26.85 11.45 4.02
C SER A 54 25.99 12.70 3.78
N LEU A 55 24.69 12.63 4.07
CA LEU A 55 23.75 13.74 3.89
C LEU A 55 23.61 14.55 5.17
N THR A 56 24.15 15.77 5.16
CA THR A 56 24.01 16.73 6.25
C THR A 56 22.72 17.54 6.09
N LEU A 57 21.84 17.45 7.09
CA LEU A 57 20.59 18.19 7.16
C LEU A 57 20.55 19.02 8.44
N GLY A 58 19.97 20.21 8.34
CA GLY A 58 19.69 21.10 9.48
C GLY A 58 18.20 21.33 9.66
N ALA A 59 17.84 22.15 10.65
CA ALA A 59 16.44 22.45 10.98
C ALA A 59 15.63 22.96 9.77
N SER A 60 16.22 23.84 8.95
CA SER A 60 15.57 24.41 7.75
C SER A 60 15.33 23.42 6.62
N ASP A 61 15.97 22.25 6.65
CA ASP A 61 15.77 21.19 5.66
C ASP A 61 14.51 20.36 5.93
N PHE A 62 13.81 20.64 7.03
CA PHE A 62 12.56 20.01 7.40
C PHE A 62 11.44 21.05 7.48
N SER A 63 10.22 20.57 7.27
CA SER A 63 8.99 21.31 7.46
C SER A 63 8.05 20.48 8.32
N TYR A 64 7.51 21.10 9.37
CA TYR A 64 6.52 20.48 10.25
C TYR A 64 5.20 21.24 10.17
N ASN A 65 4.10 20.53 9.90
CA ASN A 65 2.76 21.08 9.99
C ASN A 65 2.08 20.57 11.26
N GLN A 66 1.87 21.47 12.23
CA GLN A 66 1.30 21.11 13.52
C GLN A 66 -0.15 20.62 13.43
N SER A 67 -0.95 21.16 12.51
CA SER A 67 -2.35 20.78 12.36
C SER A 67 -2.50 19.36 11.82
N SER A 68 -1.75 19.02 10.75
CA SER A 68 -1.78 17.67 10.16
C SER A 68 -0.82 16.69 10.82
N LYS A 69 0.09 17.16 11.68
CA LYS A 69 1.17 16.37 12.32
C LYS A 69 2.15 15.78 11.30
N ASP A 70 2.28 16.44 10.15
CA ASP A 70 3.15 15.99 9.07
C ASP A 70 4.55 16.57 9.24
N LEU A 71 5.56 15.68 9.24
CA LEU A 71 6.97 16.06 9.11
C LEU A 71 7.46 15.63 7.73
N ARG A 72 8.07 16.56 6.99
CA ARG A 72 8.60 16.33 5.64
C ARG A 72 9.94 17.03 5.46
N LEU A 73 10.71 16.63 4.46
CA LEU A 73 11.79 17.48 3.98
C LEU A 73 11.20 18.73 3.33
N SER A 74 11.80 19.89 3.61
CA SER A 74 11.51 21.13 2.90
C SER A 74 12.09 21.08 1.48
N SER A 75 11.83 22.10 0.67
CA SER A 75 12.43 22.20 -0.67
C SER A 75 13.97 22.17 -0.64
N SER A 76 14.60 22.75 0.39
CA SER A 76 16.06 22.69 0.54
C SER A 76 16.53 21.29 0.90
N GLY A 77 15.85 20.61 1.83
CA GLY A 77 16.15 19.24 2.21
C GLY A 77 16.00 18.26 1.04
N LEU A 78 14.92 18.40 0.26
CA LEU A 78 14.69 17.61 -0.96
C LEU A 78 15.80 17.83 -2.00
N SER A 79 16.26 19.08 -2.19
CA SER A 79 17.35 19.39 -3.12
C SER A 79 18.68 18.75 -2.70
N LYS A 80 18.99 18.76 -1.39
CA LYS A 80 20.16 18.07 -0.85
C LYS A 80 20.07 16.56 -1.03
N PHE A 81 18.90 15.98 -0.74
CA PHE A 81 18.66 14.55 -0.99
C PHE A 81 18.83 14.22 -2.47
N GLN A 82 18.24 15.00 -3.38
CA GLN A 82 18.35 14.77 -4.83
C GLN A 82 19.81 14.73 -5.30
N THR A 83 20.65 15.60 -4.76
CA THR A 83 22.10 15.64 -5.06
C THR A 83 22.84 14.42 -4.51
N ALA A 84 22.40 13.89 -3.37
CA ALA A 84 23.05 12.78 -2.68
C ALA A 84 22.41 11.40 -2.94
N LYS A 85 21.30 11.32 -3.68
CA LYS A 85 20.40 10.15 -3.76
C LYS A 85 21.08 8.85 -4.17
N ASP A 86 22.18 8.92 -4.92
CA ASP A 86 22.90 7.74 -5.42
C ASP A 86 23.82 7.14 -4.34
N LYS A 87 24.05 7.86 -3.24
CA LYS A 87 24.74 7.37 -2.04
C LYS A 87 23.81 6.61 -1.08
N PHE A 88 22.51 6.63 -1.36
CA PHE A 88 21.49 5.95 -0.57
C PHE A 88 21.14 4.61 -1.22
N THR A 89 21.14 3.56 -0.40
CA THR A 89 20.59 2.26 -0.73
C THR A 89 19.08 2.28 -0.50
N GLU A 90 18.30 1.74 -1.43
CA GLU A 90 16.85 1.66 -1.29
C GLU A 90 16.47 0.85 -0.05
N THR A 91 15.39 1.25 0.62
CA THR A 91 14.84 0.63 1.84
C THR A 91 15.74 0.68 3.09
N GLN A 92 17.01 1.09 2.95
CA GLN A 92 17.91 1.28 4.08
C GLN A 92 17.48 2.49 4.92
N LYS A 93 17.49 2.30 6.25
CA LYS A 93 17.21 3.35 7.23
C LYS A 93 18.47 4.17 7.53
N TYR A 94 18.36 5.49 7.38
CA TYR A 94 19.38 6.46 7.75
C TYR A 94 18.85 7.31 8.90
N ALA A 95 19.37 7.06 10.11
CA ALA A 95 18.86 7.65 11.33
C ALA A 95 19.27 9.12 11.50
N TYR A 96 18.31 9.94 11.90
CA TYR A 96 18.51 11.33 12.32
C TYR A 96 17.78 11.55 13.65
N ARG A 97 18.26 12.48 14.47
CA ARG A 97 17.53 12.99 15.64
C ARG A 97 17.13 14.42 15.38
N ILE A 98 15.83 14.68 15.52
CA ILE A 98 15.27 16.03 15.44
C ILE A 98 14.91 16.46 16.85
N THR A 99 15.46 17.59 17.27
CA THR A 99 15.06 18.24 18.52
C THR A 99 13.94 19.22 18.18
N PHE A 100 12.73 18.89 18.63
CA PHE A 100 11.59 19.78 18.57
C PHE A 100 11.54 20.64 19.82
N LYS A 101 11.14 21.91 19.67
CA LYS A 101 10.74 22.75 20.79
C LYS A 101 9.24 22.87 20.80
N ILE A 102 8.65 22.54 21.94
CA ILE A 102 7.23 22.71 22.20
C ILE A 102 7.11 23.84 23.21
N ALA A 103 6.34 24.86 22.87
CA ALA A 103 6.22 26.07 23.68
C ALA A 103 4.76 26.47 23.85
N THR A 104 4.41 26.91 25.06
CA THR A 104 3.18 27.65 25.37
C THR A 104 3.55 29.13 25.55
N SER A 105 2.58 29.95 25.99
CA SER A 105 2.87 31.34 26.35
C SER A 105 3.79 31.50 27.57
N SER A 106 3.94 30.46 28.41
CA SER A 106 4.66 30.55 29.69
C SER A 106 5.85 29.60 29.81
N GLU A 107 5.86 28.50 29.06
CA GLU A 107 6.85 27.44 29.22
C GLU A 107 7.31 26.90 27.87
N SER A 108 8.50 26.27 27.84
CA SER A 108 8.94 25.53 26.68
C SER A 108 9.77 24.32 27.07
N LYS A 109 9.73 23.28 26.23
CA LYS A 109 10.45 22.04 26.41
C LYS A 109 10.99 21.54 25.09
N ASN A 110 12.21 21.01 25.14
CA ASN A 110 12.80 20.31 24.00
C ASN A 110 12.48 18.82 24.09
N VAL A 111 12.09 18.25 22.96
CA VAL A 111 11.79 16.82 22.80
C VAL A 111 12.60 16.30 21.63
N ASP A 112 13.45 15.31 21.90
CA ASP A 112 14.23 14.63 20.88
C ASP A 112 13.41 13.48 20.27
N VAL A 113 13.30 13.49 18.95
CA VAL A 113 12.63 12.43 18.19
C VAL A 113 13.62 11.83 17.20
N ASN A 114 13.86 10.52 17.33
CA ASN A 114 14.63 9.75 16.35
C ASN A 114 13.73 9.43 15.16
N ILE A 115 14.20 9.78 13.96
CA ILE A 115 13.56 9.50 12.69
C ILE A 115 14.50 8.70 11.79
N ASN A 116 13.96 8.07 10.75
CA ASN A 116 14.77 7.50 9.68
C ASN A 116 14.39 8.13 8.34
N LEU A 117 15.39 8.60 7.59
CA LEU A 117 15.22 8.84 6.17
C LEU A 117 15.43 7.53 5.42
N ILE A 118 14.56 7.23 4.47
CA ILE A 118 14.63 6.00 3.68
C ILE A 118 14.47 6.35 2.22
N LYS A 119 15.46 6.03 1.39
CA LYS A 119 15.27 6.09 -0.06
C LYS A 119 14.28 5.01 -0.46
N ALA A 120 13.19 5.40 -1.10
CA ALA A 120 12.13 4.48 -1.46
C ALA A 120 12.59 3.52 -2.55
N LYS A 121 12.22 2.24 -2.44
CA LYS A 121 12.06 1.38 -3.62
C LYS A 121 10.73 1.75 -4.28
N VAL A 122 10.78 2.13 -5.55
CA VAL A 122 9.58 2.44 -6.33
C VAL A 122 9.00 1.14 -6.89
N VAL A 123 7.78 0.81 -6.48
CA VAL A 123 7.01 -0.33 -6.98
C VAL A 123 6.40 0.03 -8.33
N THR A 124 6.77 -0.74 -9.33
CA THR A 124 6.44 -0.58 -10.74
C THR A 124 5.19 -1.36 -11.13
N LYS A 125 4.65 -1.05 -12.31
CA LYS A 125 3.58 -1.88 -12.92
C LYS A 125 3.98 -3.35 -13.06
N THR A 126 5.24 -3.63 -13.40
CA THR A 126 5.72 -5.00 -13.61
C THR A 126 5.70 -5.81 -12.32
N GLU A 127 5.98 -5.17 -11.18
CA GLU A 127 5.83 -5.82 -9.87
C GLU A 127 4.36 -6.09 -9.55
N ILE A 128 3.44 -5.18 -9.89
CA ILE A 128 1.99 -5.41 -9.74
C ILE A 128 1.49 -6.55 -10.64
N GLU A 129 1.96 -6.62 -11.89
CA GLU A 129 1.70 -7.77 -12.77
C GLU A 129 2.23 -9.07 -12.18
N THR A 130 3.41 -9.03 -11.58
CA THR A 130 4.04 -10.22 -10.97
C THR A 130 3.21 -10.74 -9.80
N ILE A 131 2.67 -9.84 -8.97
CA ILE A 131 1.70 -10.20 -7.92
C ILE A 131 0.51 -10.91 -8.55
N MET A 132 -0.11 -10.33 -9.59
CA MET A 132 -1.29 -10.95 -10.22
C MET A 132 -0.98 -12.28 -10.92
N LYS A 133 0.16 -12.41 -11.59
CA LYS A 133 0.61 -13.66 -12.23
C LYS A 133 0.88 -14.78 -11.23
N THR A 134 1.07 -14.45 -9.96
CA THR A 134 1.43 -15.42 -8.90
C THR A 134 0.33 -15.67 -7.89
N VAL A 135 -0.84 -15.01 -8.00
CA VAL A 135 -2.00 -15.30 -7.15
C VAL A 135 -2.34 -16.79 -7.18
N LYS A 136 -2.70 -17.34 -6.03
CA LYS A 136 -3.04 -18.75 -5.92
C LYS A 136 -4.02 -18.96 -4.77
N ARG A 137 -5.28 -19.18 -5.10
CA ARG A 137 -6.33 -19.32 -4.08
C ARG A 137 -7.49 -20.17 -4.57
N LYS A 138 -8.18 -20.81 -3.64
CA LYS A 138 -9.53 -21.33 -3.89
C LYS A 138 -10.47 -20.81 -2.82
N SER A 139 -11.70 -20.51 -3.20
CA SER A 139 -12.67 -19.85 -2.33
C SER A 139 -13.12 -20.72 -1.13
N SER A 140 -12.85 -22.02 -1.19
CA SER A 140 -13.10 -22.97 -0.09
C SER A 140 -12.19 -24.19 -0.19
N ILE A 141 -11.78 -24.74 0.97
CA ILE A 141 -10.87 -25.88 1.05
C ILE A 141 -11.46 -27.17 0.46
N VAL A 142 -12.78 -27.30 0.51
CA VAL A 142 -13.55 -28.48 0.06
C VAL A 142 -13.82 -28.51 -1.45
N ILE A 143 -13.45 -27.46 -2.19
CA ILE A 143 -13.55 -27.45 -3.65
C ILE A 143 -12.48 -28.39 -4.23
N SER A 144 -12.89 -29.18 -5.22
CA SER A 144 -12.01 -30.07 -5.98
C SER A 144 -10.99 -29.27 -6.81
N GLY A 145 -9.83 -29.87 -7.04
CA GLY A 145 -8.73 -29.22 -7.76
C GLY A 145 -7.82 -28.38 -6.85
N THR A 146 -6.59 -28.23 -7.32
CA THR A 146 -5.56 -27.42 -6.68
C THR A 146 -5.20 -26.30 -7.65
N PRO A 147 -5.35 -25.02 -7.26
CA PRO A 147 -4.96 -23.92 -8.13
C PRO A 147 -3.45 -23.98 -8.39
N SER A 148 -3.05 -23.85 -9.64
CA SER A 148 -1.67 -23.59 -10.03
C SER A 148 -1.28 -22.14 -9.68
N VAL A 149 -0.01 -21.80 -9.84
CA VAL A 149 0.44 -20.40 -9.72
C VAL A 149 -0.28 -19.57 -10.79
N GLY A 150 -0.83 -18.43 -10.38
CA GLY A 150 -1.63 -17.56 -11.22
C GLY A 150 -3.10 -17.99 -11.35
N GLU A 151 -3.56 -19.01 -10.63
CA GLU A 151 -4.94 -19.49 -10.73
C GLU A 151 -5.76 -19.19 -9.47
N ILE A 152 -7.01 -18.80 -9.69
CA ILE A 152 -8.02 -18.68 -8.63
C ILE A 152 -9.22 -19.55 -9.00
N ILE A 153 -9.69 -20.34 -8.04
CA ILE A 153 -10.88 -21.20 -8.21
C ILE A 153 -11.98 -20.68 -7.28
N ILE A 154 -13.12 -20.33 -7.84
CA ILE A 154 -14.27 -19.83 -7.08
C ILE A 154 -15.43 -20.81 -7.27
N ALA A 155 -15.94 -21.36 -6.17
CA ALA A 155 -17.13 -22.20 -6.18
C ALA A 155 -18.42 -21.44 -5.86
N ASP A 156 -19.48 -22.07 -6.34
CA ASP A 156 -20.88 -21.88 -5.98
C ASP A 156 -21.12 -22.21 -4.49
N THR A 157 -22.25 -21.73 -3.96
CA THR A 157 -22.87 -22.23 -2.71
C THR A 157 -22.92 -23.77 -2.60
N LYS A 158 -23.06 -24.48 -3.73
CA LYS A 158 -22.86 -25.91 -3.91
C LYS A 158 -21.39 -26.14 -4.19
N ILE A 159 -20.68 -26.48 -3.11
CA ILE A 159 -19.22 -26.65 -2.95
C ILE A 159 -18.44 -27.34 -4.09
N GLN A 160 -19.10 -27.98 -5.06
CA GLN A 160 -18.46 -28.72 -6.14
C GLN A 160 -18.47 -28.02 -7.52
N ASP A 161 -19.47 -27.18 -7.81
CA ASP A 161 -19.52 -26.45 -9.08
C ASP A 161 -18.63 -25.20 -8.96
N SER A 162 -17.65 -25.06 -9.86
CA SER A 162 -16.62 -24.04 -9.70
C SER A 162 -16.15 -23.45 -11.02
N THR A 163 -15.66 -22.22 -10.95
CA THR A 163 -15.04 -21.53 -12.07
C THR A 163 -13.60 -21.21 -11.75
N LYS A 164 -12.69 -21.61 -12.63
CA LYS A 164 -11.26 -21.32 -12.55
C LYS A 164 -10.89 -20.16 -13.44
N PHE A 165 -10.19 -19.18 -12.90
CA PHE A 165 -9.62 -18.03 -13.61
C PHE A 165 -8.10 -18.12 -13.58
N SER A 166 -7.46 -17.77 -14.71
CA SER A 166 -6.01 -17.72 -14.81
C SER A 166 -5.54 -16.29 -15.09
N PHE A 167 -4.52 -15.88 -14.33
CA PHE A 167 -3.78 -14.63 -14.45
C PHE A 167 -2.33 -14.86 -14.86
N ALA A 168 -1.93 -16.09 -15.22
CA ALA A 168 -0.54 -16.43 -15.55
C ALA A 168 0.02 -15.58 -16.71
N SER A 169 -0.83 -15.12 -17.62
CA SER A 169 -0.50 -14.22 -18.74
C SER A 169 -1.06 -12.80 -18.56
N ALA A 170 -1.53 -12.44 -17.36
CA ALA A 170 -2.14 -11.14 -17.10
C ALA A 170 -1.17 -9.99 -17.39
N SER A 171 -1.67 -8.91 -18.00
CA SER A 171 -0.91 -7.69 -18.25
C SER A 171 -1.67 -6.51 -17.66
N PHE A 172 -0.95 -5.56 -17.09
CA PHE A 172 -1.56 -4.41 -16.42
C PHE A 172 -2.07 -3.41 -17.46
N SER A 173 -3.35 -3.08 -17.37
CA SER A 173 -3.98 -2.00 -18.14
C SER A 173 -3.98 -0.69 -17.33
N PRO A 174 -3.55 0.44 -17.91
CA PRO A 174 -3.67 1.74 -17.27
C PRO A 174 -5.12 2.25 -17.22
N SER A 175 -6.00 1.72 -18.09
CA SER A 175 -7.45 1.95 -18.02
C SER A 175 -8.13 1.02 -17.02
N SER A 176 -9.31 1.41 -16.55
CA SER A 176 -10.18 0.51 -15.79
C SER A 176 -11.06 -0.31 -16.75
N PRO A 177 -11.14 -1.65 -16.63
CA PRO A 177 -10.45 -2.50 -15.66
C PRO A 177 -8.93 -2.65 -15.86
N ASN A 178 -8.15 -2.78 -14.78
CA ASN A 178 -6.70 -2.96 -14.84
C ASN A 178 -6.27 -4.39 -15.21
N PHE A 179 -7.05 -5.40 -14.81
CA PHE A 179 -6.81 -6.80 -15.16
C PHE A 179 -8.08 -7.48 -15.65
N PHE A 180 -7.89 -8.51 -16.48
CA PHE A 180 -8.98 -9.27 -17.08
C PHE A 180 -8.66 -10.77 -17.00
N ALA A 181 -9.67 -11.58 -16.69
CA ALA A 181 -9.58 -13.03 -16.79
C ALA A 181 -10.92 -13.62 -17.24
N THR A 182 -10.87 -14.65 -18.08
CA THR A 182 -12.04 -15.44 -18.45
C THR A 182 -11.99 -16.78 -17.73
N GLY A 183 -13.10 -17.15 -17.11
CA GLY A 183 -13.23 -18.35 -16.31
C GLY A 183 -13.59 -19.56 -17.14
N THR A 184 -13.13 -20.73 -16.72
CA THR A 184 -13.62 -22.04 -17.21
C THR A 184 -14.39 -22.72 -16.09
N THR A 185 -15.66 -23.04 -16.35
CA THR A 185 -16.57 -23.60 -15.36
C THR A 185 -16.64 -25.12 -15.47
N THR A 186 -16.46 -25.77 -14.32
CA THR A 186 -16.68 -27.20 -14.11
C THR A 186 -17.98 -27.39 -13.33
N ILE A 187 -18.88 -28.19 -13.89
CA ILE A 187 -20.14 -28.60 -13.26
C ILE A 187 -19.99 -30.08 -12.90
N THR A 188 -20.18 -30.42 -11.63
CA THR A 188 -20.14 -31.81 -11.14
C THR A 188 -21.46 -32.24 -10.53
N THR A 189 -22.37 -31.30 -10.26
CA THR A 189 -23.74 -31.64 -9.84
C THR A 189 -24.64 -31.83 -11.06
N SER A 190 -25.84 -32.41 -10.86
CA SER A 190 -26.86 -32.53 -11.91
C SER A 190 -27.43 -31.19 -12.40
N SER A 191 -26.85 -30.06 -11.98
CA SER A 191 -27.23 -28.72 -12.42
C SER A 191 -26.84 -28.49 -13.87
N SER A 192 -27.58 -27.63 -14.57
CA SER A 192 -27.22 -27.18 -15.92
C SER A 192 -26.29 -25.96 -15.90
N SER A 193 -26.12 -25.31 -14.74
CA SER A 193 -25.31 -24.11 -14.57
C SER A 193 -24.87 -23.88 -13.12
N ALA A 194 -23.69 -23.31 -12.92
CA ALA A 194 -23.19 -22.82 -11.64
C ALA A 194 -23.65 -21.38 -11.37
N THR A 195 -23.79 -21.04 -10.09
CA THR A 195 -24.00 -19.65 -9.68
C THR A 195 -22.86 -19.19 -8.78
N ILE A 196 -22.18 -18.11 -9.16
CA ILE A 196 -21.02 -17.57 -8.46
C ILE A 196 -21.42 -16.27 -7.75
N ALA A 197 -21.38 -16.30 -6.41
CA ALA A 197 -21.63 -15.12 -5.61
C ALA A 197 -20.51 -14.07 -5.80
N THR A 198 -20.91 -12.85 -6.15
CA THR A 198 -20.01 -11.70 -6.32
C THR A 198 -19.25 -11.38 -5.03
N SER A 199 -19.91 -11.48 -3.87
CA SER A 199 -19.26 -11.32 -2.56
C SER A 199 -18.14 -12.34 -2.35
N LYS A 200 -18.38 -13.62 -2.68
CA LYS A 200 -17.37 -14.67 -2.52
C LYS A 200 -16.21 -14.52 -3.48
N ALA A 201 -16.47 -14.05 -4.69
CA ALA A 201 -15.42 -13.71 -5.65
C ALA A 201 -14.56 -12.55 -5.17
N ALA A 202 -15.17 -11.49 -4.62
CA ALA A 202 -14.45 -10.34 -4.06
C ALA A 202 -13.55 -10.76 -2.88
N GLU A 203 -14.07 -11.54 -1.94
CA GLU A 203 -13.32 -12.11 -0.82
C GLU A 203 -12.14 -12.95 -1.32
N THR A 204 -12.39 -13.86 -2.26
CA THR A 204 -11.36 -14.77 -2.78
C THR A 204 -10.25 -14.01 -3.51
N LEU A 205 -10.58 -12.96 -4.26
CA LEU A 205 -9.59 -12.11 -4.92
C LEU A 205 -8.75 -11.33 -3.91
N ALA A 206 -9.37 -10.75 -2.89
CA ALA A 206 -8.65 -10.01 -1.83
C ALA A 206 -7.70 -10.95 -1.08
N ASP A 207 -8.18 -12.12 -0.66
CA ASP A 207 -7.37 -13.16 -0.02
C ASP A 207 -6.21 -13.61 -0.90
N ALA A 208 -6.46 -13.84 -2.20
CA ALA A 208 -5.43 -14.31 -3.13
C ALA A 208 -4.28 -13.32 -3.28
N ILE A 209 -4.55 -12.01 -3.12
CA ILE A 209 -3.52 -10.96 -3.13
C ILE A 209 -2.87 -10.83 -1.75
N ASN A 210 -3.65 -10.83 -0.66
CA ASN A 210 -3.13 -10.71 0.70
C ASN A 210 -2.20 -11.87 1.09
N ASP A 211 -2.52 -13.10 0.67
CA ASP A 211 -1.72 -14.31 0.92
C ASP A 211 -0.51 -14.41 -0.02
N ASN A 212 -0.38 -13.52 -1.01
CA ASN A 212 0.69 -13.58 -2.01
C ASN A 212 2.02 -13.04 -1.42
N ALA A 213 3.07 -13.87 -1.49
CA ALA A 213 4.39 -13.49 -1.00
C ALA A 213 4.99 -12.28 -1.76
N GLU A 214 4.74 -12.13 -3.06
CA GLU A 214 5.17 -10.98 -3.85
C GLU A 214 4.46 -9.69 -3.39
N PHE A 215 3.19 -9.78 -3.01
CA PHE A 215 2.45 -8.64 -2.42
C PHE A 215 3.07 -8.26 -1.08
N GLY A 216 3.33 -9.26 -0.23
CA GLY A 216 3.95 -9.08 1.07
C GLY A 216 5.37 -8.51 1.05
N LYS A 217 6.05 -8.42 -0.10
CA LYS A 217 7.33 -7.69 -0.21
C LYS A 217 7.14 -6.18 -0.04
N TYR A 218 6.02 -5.65 -0.54
CA TYR A 218 5.81 -4.19 -0.70
C TYR A 218 4.71 -3.64 0.20
N PHE A 219 3.68 -4.43 0.48
CA PHE A 219 2.50 -4.02 1.24
C PHE A 219 2.43 -4.76 2.58
N SER A 220 1.66 -4.19 3.51
CA SER A 220 1.39 -4.84 4.80
C SER A 220 0.25 -5.85 4.66
N ASN A 221 0.50 -7.12 4.97
CA ASN A 221 -0.54 -8.16 4.91
C ASN A 221 -1.61 -7.99 6.00
N PHE A 222 -1.34 -7.24 7.08
CA PHE A 222 -2.28 -7.05 8.19
C PHE A 222 -3.49 -6.16 7.81
N LEU A 223 -3.33 -5.29 6.82
CA LEU A 223 -4.39 -4.39 6.33
C LEU A 223 -4.58 -4.52 4.80
N GLY A 224 -3.93 -5.50 4.16
CA GLY A 224 -3.46 -5.44 2.77
C GLY A 224 -4.47 -4.91 1.75
N VAL A 225 -5.48 -5.69 1.42
CA VAL A 225 -6.45 -5.43 0.36
C VAL A 225 -7.85 -5.72 0.83
N GLU A 226 -8.79 -4.80 0.55
CA GLU A 226 -10.21 -5.03 0.74
C GLU A 226 -11.02 -4.64 -0.49
N SER A 227 -12.22 -5.23 -0.62
CA SER A 227 -13.20 -4.76 -1.60
C SER A 227 -13.65 -3.36 -1.21
N SER A 228 -13.45 -2.41 -2.12
CA SER A 228 -13.69 -0.98 -1.87
C SER A 228 -15.04 -0.49 -2.35
N THR A 229 -15.69 -1.26 -3.24
CA THR A 229 -17.02 -0.97 -3.78
C THR A 229 -17.81 -2.25 -4.00
N THR A 230 -19.13 -2.13 -4.13
CA THR A 230 -19.98 -3.23 -4.62
C THR A 230 -19.52 -3.64 -6.03
N PRO A 231 -19.36 -4.94 -6.32
CA PRO A 231 -19.00 -5.40 -7.65
C PRO A 231 -20.06 -5.02 -8.70
N SER A 232 -19.62 -4.68 -9.92
CA SER A 232 -20.51 -4.29 -11.01
C SER A 232 -20.67 -5.44 -12.01
N VAL A 233 -21.89 -5.95 -12.15
CA VAL A 233 -22.22 -7.08 -13.05
C VAL A 233 -22.83 -6.57 -14.35
N SER A 234 -22.34 -7.07 -15.48
CA SER A 234 -22.90 -6.86 -16.81
C SER A 234 -22.86 -8.17 -17.61
N GLY A 235 -23.99 -8.87 -17.66
CA GLY A 235 -24.09 -10.19 -18.26
C GLY A 235 -23.15 -11.19 -17.59
N LYS A 236 -22.20 -11.75 -18.37
CA LYS A 236 -21.19 -12.69 -17.87
C LYS A 236 -19.97 -12.02 -17.23
N ALA A 237 -19.83 -10.70 -17.35
CA ALA A 237 -18.74 -9.96 -16.76
C ALA A 237 -19.10 -9.41 -15.37
N CYS A 238 -18.15 -9.47 -14.45
CA CYS A 238 -18.22 -8.77 -13.17
C CYS A 238 -16.89 -8.03 -12.92
N THR A 239 -16.99 -6.76 -12.52
CA THR A 239 -15.83 -5.91 -12.20
C THR A 239 -15.74 -5.68 -10.70
N PHE A 240 -14.56 -5.94 -10.15
CA PHE A 240 -14.22 -5.81 -8.74
C PHE A 240 -13.23 -4.66 -8.55
N THR A 241 -13.35 -3.90 -7.47
CA THR A 241 -12.42 -2.82 -7.12
C THR A 241 -11.80 -3.10 -5.75
N LEU A 242 -10.50 -3.34 -5.72
CA LEU A 242 -9.74 -3.78 -4.55
C LEU A 242 -8.76 -2.68 -4.12
N LYS A 243 -8.96 -2.08 -2.94
CA LYS A 243 -8.11 -0.97 -2.48
C LYS A 243 -6.96 -1.49 -1.61
N PHE A 244 -5.75 -1.04 -1.93
CA PHE A 244 -4.53 -1.44 -1.22
C PHE A 244 -4.31 -0.46 -0.07
N LYS A 245 -4.37 -0.89 1.19
CA LYS A 245 -4.44 0.05 2.32
C LYS A 245 -3.10 0.62 2.75
N THR A 246 -2.06 -0.20 2.78
CA THR A 246 -0.81 0.19 3.46
C THR A 246 0.42 -0.37 2.74
N LEU A 247 1.22 0.54 2.20
CA LEU A 247 2.60 0.25 1.78
C LEU A 247 3.50 0.12 3.00
N LYS A 248 4.48 -0.76 2.91
CA LYS A 248 5.55 -0.82 3.90
C LYS A 248 6.40 0.45 3.83
N SER A 249 6.94 0.84 4.98
CA SER A 249 7.93 1.92 5.06
C SER A 249 9.10 1.65 4.10
N GLY A 250 9.57 2.69 3.40
CA GLY A 250 10.62 2.56 2.40
C GLY A 250 10.14 2.09 1.02
N TYR A 251 8.83 1.93 0.81
CA TYR A 251 8.25 1.64 -0.50
C TYR A 251 7.32 2.78 -0.95
N ALA A 252 7.31 3.03 -2.25
CA ALA A 252 6.39 3.97 -2.88
C ALA A 252 5.86 3.38 -4.18
N LEU A 253 4.70 3.84 -4.64
CA LEU A 253 4.15 3.44 -5.94
C LEU A 253 4.66 4.37 -7.02
N SER A 254 5.05 3.79 -8.16
CA SER A 254 5.27 4.56 -9.38
C SER A 254 3.98 5.25 -9.82
N SER A 255 4.11 6.34 -10.57
CA SER A 255 2.96 7.10 -11.09
C SER A 255 1.94 6.24 -11.85
N GLU A 256 2.36 5.20 -12.57
CA GLU A 256 1.48 4.29 -13.33
C GLU A 256 0.51 3.51 -12.43
N VAL A 257 0.89 3.25 -11.18
CA VAL A 257 0.11 2.44 -10.22
C VAL A 257 -0.19 3.18 -8.92
N ALA A 258 0.07 4.49 -8.85
CA ALA A 258 -0.16 5.30 -7.64
C ALA A 258 -1.64 5.33 -7.21
N HIS A 259 -2.57 5.04 -8.12
CA HIS A 259 -4.01 5.00 -7.85
C HIS A 259 -4.42 3.78 -6.98
N LEU A 260 -3.59 2.75 -6.86
CA LEU A 260 -3.93 1.52 -6.12
C LEU A 260 -4.25 1.76 -4.63
N THR A 261 -3.65 2.77 -4.01
CA THR A 261 -3.90 3.13 -2.60
C THR A 261 -5.01 4.16 -2.43
N THR A 262 -5.51 4.75 -3.52
CA THR A 262 -6.57 5.77 -3.50
C THR A 262 -7.89 5.22 -4.02
N THR A 263 -7.94 4.87 -5.30
CA THR A 263 -9.11 4.35 -6.01
C THR A 263 -9.13 2.82 -6.15
N GLY A 264 -7.98 2.16 -5.96
CA GLY A 264 -7.88 0.69 -5.96
C GLY A 264 -7.59 0.07 -7.32
N LEU A 265 -7.27 -1.23 -7.28
CA LEU A 265 -7.08 -2.11 -8.42
C LEU A 265 -8.41 -2.61 -8.95
N THR A 266 -8.65 -2.49 -10.26
CA THR A 266 -9.87 -3.01 -10.89
C THR A 266 -9.61 -4.31 -11.64
N ILE A 267 -10.41 -5.35 -11.36
CA ILE A 267 -10.28 -6.67 -11.98
C ILE A 267 -11.64 -7.05 -12.58
N LYS A 268 -11.66 -7.39 -13.88
CA LYS A 268 -12.84 -7.91 -14.55
C LYS A 268 -12.72 -9.42 -14.76
N LEU A 269 -13.63 -10.16 -14.13
CA LEU A 269 -13.80 -11.59 -14.34
C LEU A 269 -14.98 -11.84 -15.28
N THR A 270 -14.78 -12.66 -16.30
CA THR A 270 -15.84 -13.06 -17.24
C THR A 270 -16.12 -14.55 -17.09
N LEU A 271 -17.35 -14.91 -16.75
CA LEU A 271 -17.80 -16.31 -16.68
C LEU A 271 -18.05 -16.86 -18.09
N ASP A 272 -17.93 -18.18 -18.25
CA ASP A 272 -18.36 -18.84 -19.47
C ASP A 272 -19.90 -19.02 -19.51
N SER A 273 -20.40 -19.71 -20.53
CA SER A 273 -21.84 -19.93 -20.70
C SER A 273 -22.48 -20.73 -19.56
N LYS A 274 -21.71 -21.56 -18.84
CA LYS A 274 -22.18 -22.50 -17.81
C LYS A 274 -22.27 -21.88 -16.42
N ALA A 275 -21.85 -20.63 -16.22
CA ALA A 275 -21.96 -19.96 -14.92
C ALA A 275 -22.63 -18.59 -15.01
N SER A 276 -23.27 -18.15 -13.93
CA SER A 276 -23.84 -16.80 -13.80
C SER A 276 -23.41 -16.13 -12.50
N TRP A 277 -23.39 -14.79 -12.48
CA TRP A 277 -23.12 -14.02 -11.27
C TRP A 277 -24.39 -13.85 -10.43
N GLN A 278 -24.22 -13.81 -9.11
CA GLN A 278 -25.28 -13.53 -8.13
C GLN A 278 -24.81 -12.55 -7.06
#